data_AF-A0A966HXM2-F1
#
_entry.id   AF-A0A966HXM2-F1
#
_cell.length_a   1.000
_cell.length_b   1.000
_cell.length_c   1.000
_cell.angle_alpha   90.00
_cell.angle_beta   90.00
_cell.angle_gamma   90.00
#
_symmetry.space_group_name_H-M   'P 1'
#
loop_
_entity.id
_entity.type
_entity.pdbx_description
1 polymer ?
#
loop_
_entity_poly.entity_id
_entity_poly.type
_entity_poly.pdbx_seq_one_letter_code
_entity_poly.pdbx_strand_id
1 'polypeptide(L)'
;MNFITQVTISIVLYFIVRVLVKKPNSLYIASFVSTISYIVMYLVLYQSITLLPTLHFLVTGLSLIILFISYYEIVLLERNVRKIKLGLFENAESFPIERSYKLVFKILGVGLLFLSLALISGFAIQSIFTNNLIIKSSFTIIAWFIYLITLIGTKFFNFPIKYATRGLFISMWAVLFAYLANSYLINS
;
A
#
# COMPACT_ATOMS: atom_id res chain seq x y z
N MET A 1 -11.47 7.66 16.99
CA MET A 1 -11.32 7.90 15.53
C MET A 1 -11.55 6.60 14.80
N ASN A 2 -12.16 6.62 13.61
CA ASN A 2 -12.39 5.40 12.83
C ASN A 2 -11.08 4.86 12.25
N PHE A 3 -10.97 3.54 12.07
CA PHE A 3 -9.84 2.86 11.43
C PHE A 3 -9.40 3.55 10.13
N ILE A 4 -10.36 3.83 9.22
CA ILE A 4 -10.07 4.50 7.94
C ILE A 4 -9.46 5.88 8.16
N THR A 5 -9.92 6.64 9.15
CA THR A 5 -9.38 7.98 9.44
C THR A 5 -7.93 7.95 9.95
N GLN A 6 -7.55 6.91 10.71
CA GLN A 6 -6.17 6.73 11.16
C GLN A 6 -5.25 6.41 9.97
N VAL A 7 -5.70 5.52 9.08
CA VAL A 7 -4.98 5.16 7.86
C VAL A 7 -4.81 6.38 6.94
N THR A 8 -5.86 7.16 6.71
CA THR A 8 -5.78 8.35 5.84
C THR A 8 -4.86 9.42 6.41
N ILE A 9 -4.90 9.69 7.71
CA ILE A 9 -3.97 10.64 8.35
C ILE A 9 -2.52 10.18 8.18
N SER A 10 -2.26 8.88 8.34
CA SER A 10 -0.92 8.32 8.16
C SER A 10 -0.43 8.47 6.71
N ILE A 11 -1.32 8.31 5.72
CA ILE A 11 -1.02 8.53 4.30
C ILE A 11 -0.77 10.03 4.01
N VAL A 12 -1.58 10.92 4.57
CA VAL A 12 -1.37 12.37 4.42
C VAL A 12 -0.01 12.78 5.01
N LEU A 13 0.33 12.23 6.17
CA LEU A 13 1.62 12.46 6.82
C LEU A 13 2.79 11.97 5.95
N TYR A 14 2.65 10.83 5.27
CA TYR A 14 3.62 10.37 4.28
C TYR A 14 3.89 11.44 3.23
N PHE A 15 2.85 12.01 2.62
CA PHE A 15 3.01 13.04 1.58
C PHE A 15 3.65 14.32 2.10
N ILE A 16 3.28 14.77 3.30
CA ILE A 16 3.89 15.94 3.94
C ILE A 16 5.40 15.73 4.08
N VAL A 17 5.83 14.60 4.66
CA VAL A 17 7.25 14.29 4.84
C VAL A 17 7.95 14.13 3.50
N ARG A 18 7.31 13.48 2.52
CA ARG A 18 7.86 13.27 1.17
C ARG A 18 8.18 14.58 0.45
N VAL A 19 7.31 15.59 0.61
CA VAL A 19 7.49 16.93 0.01
C VAL A 19 8.57 17.73 0.74
N LEU A 20 8.63 17.65 2.07
CA LEU A 20 9.59 18.39 2.89
C LEU A 20 11.02 17.84 2.74
N VAL A 21 11.19 16.53 2.66
CA VAL A 21 12.51 15.88 2.60
C VAL A 21 12.88 15.63 1.14
N LYS A 22 13.75 16.47 0.56
CA LYS A 22 14.24 16.33 -0.84
C LYS A 22 15.45 15.39 -1.01
N LYS A 23 15.75 14.55 -0.01
CA LYS A 23 16.91 13.65 0.01
C LYS A 23 16.63 12.32 -0.72
N PRO A 24 17.64 11.56 -1.17
CA PRO A 24 17.45 10.26 -1.82
C PRO A 24 16.76 9.24 -0.90
N ASN A 25 17.01 9.35 0.40
CA ASN A 25 16.41 8.47 1.42
C ASN A 25 15.03 8.97 1.91
N SER A 26 14.48 10.02 1.29
CA SER A 26 13.19 10.61 1.63
C SER A 26 12.06 9.58 1.68
N LEU A 27 12.07 8.64 0.74
CA LEU A 27 11.09 7.56 0.65
C LEU A 27 11.08 6.68 1.91
N TYR A 28 12.26 6.29 2.40
CA TYR A 28 12.36 5.47 3.61
C TYR A 28 11.91 6.25 4.84
N ILE A 29 12.36 7.50 4.97
CA ILE A 29 11.99 8.37 6.09
C ILE A 29 10.48 8.59 6.10
N ALA A 30 9.90 8.99 4.97
CA ALA A 30 8.45 9.22 4.86
C ALA A 30 7.65 7.95 5.17
N SER A 31 8.06 6.79 4.63
CA SER A 31 7.39 5.52 4.92
C SER A 31 7.46 5.15 6.39
N PHE A 32 8.61 5.37 7.04
CA PHE A 32 8.82 5.04 8.44
C PHE A 32 8.01 5.93 9.38
N VAL A 33 7.98 7.23 9.10
CA VAL A 33 7.17 8.17 9.88
C VAL A 33 5.68 7.84 9.72
N SER A 34 5.23 7.51 8.51
CA SER A 34 3.84 7.12 8.25
C SER A 34 3.45 5.85 9.01
N THR A 35 4.25 4.78 8.94
CA THR A 35 3.94 3.52 9.64
C THR A 35 3.97 3.67 11.15
N ILE A 36 4.95 4.41 11.71
CA ILE A 36 4.99 4.70 13.15
C ILE A 36 3.76 5.49 13.58
N SER A 37 3.40 6.52 12.82
CA SER A 37 2.24 7.34 13.17
C SER A 37 0.96 6.50 13.26
N TYR A 38 0.78 5.56 12.34
CA TYR A 38 -0.34 4.63 12.37
C TYR A 38 -0.32 3.74 13.60
N ILE A 39 0.82 3.11 13.89
CA ILE A 39 0.97 2.20 15.05
C ILE A 39 0.69 2.95 16.34
N VAL A 40 1.25 4.15 16.51
CA VAL A 40 1.03 4.99 17.71
C VAL A 40 -0.44 5.39 17.83
N MET A 41 -1.05 5.90 16.76
CA MET A 41 -2.47 6.27 16.79
C MET A 41 -3.37 5.07 17.12
N TYR A 42 -3.06 3.90 16.56
CA TYR A 42 -3.82 2.68 16.83
C TYR A 42 -3.69 2.26 18.30
N LEU A 43 -2.48 2.20 18.86
CA LEU A 43 -2.23 1.80 20.25
C LEU A 43 -2.81 2.78 21.27
N VAL A 44 -2.77 4.08 21.00
CA VAL A 44 -3.30 5.12 21.91
C VAL A 44 -4.83 5.10 21.95
N LEU A 45 -5.49 4.87 20.81
CA LEU A 45 -6.94 4.95 20.71
C LEU A 45 -7.65 3.62 21.00
N TYR A 46 -7.03 2.50 20.62
CA TYR A 46 -7.59 1.16 20.82
C TYR A 46 -6.81 0.44 21.93
N GLN A 47 -7.29 0.59 23.16
CA GLN A 47 -6.80 -0.19 24.30
C GLN A 47 -7.44 -1.58 24.28
N SER A 48 -7.09 -2.38 23.27
CA SER A 48 -7.64 -3.72 23.04
C SER A 48 -6.85 -4.78 23.82
N ILE A 49 -7.55 -5.54 24.66
CA ILE A 49 -6.96 -6.58 25.54
C ILE A 49 -6.66 -7.88 24.77
N THR A 50 -7.28 -8.10 23.61
CA THR A 50 -7.12 -9.35 22.83
C THR A 50 -6.05 -9.23 21.74
N LEU A 51 -5.13 -10.20 21.69
CA LEU A 51 -3.94 -10.15 20.83
C LEU A 51 -4.27 -10.30 19.34
N LEU A 52 -5.18 -11.22 18.98
CA LEU A 52 -5.47 -11.55 17.57
C LEU A 52 -6.10 -10.38 16.79
N PRO A 53 -7.19 -9.74 17.25
CA PRO A 53 -7.79 -8.61 16.54
C PRO A 53 -6.86 -7.42 16.43
N THR A 54 -6.09 -7.14 17.49
CA THR A 54 -5.09 -6.07 17.53
C THR A 54 -4.05 -6.25 16.43
N LEU A 55 -3.52 -7.47 16.27
CA LEU A 55 -2.56 -7.77 15.20
C LEU A 55 -3.18 -7.62 13.82
N HIS A 56 -4.40 -8.12 13.60
CA HIS A 56 -5.05 -8.00 12.30
C HIS A 56 -5.31 -6.55 11.89
N PHE A 57 -5.84 -5.72 12.78
CA PHE A 57 -6.06 -4.30 12.48
C PHE A 57 -4.76 -3.54 12.26
N LEU A 58 -3.69 -3.86 13.00
CA LEU A 58 -2.37 -3.29 12.74
C LEU A 58 -1.84 -3.68 11.36
N VAL A 59 -1.85 -4.96 11.04
CA VAL A 59 -1.34 -5.48 9.77
C VAL A 59 -2.17 -4.98 8.57
N THR A 60 -3.50 -4.92 8.69
CA THR A 60 -4.38 -4.41 7.62
C THR A 60 -4.22 -2.92 7.38
N GLY A 61 -4.04 -2.11 8.43
CA GLY A 61 -3.76 -0.69 8.26
C GLY A 61 -2.39 -0.45 7.63
N LEU A 62 -1.36 -1.19 8.09
CA LEU A 62 -0.03 -1.14 7.49
C LEU A 62 -0.04 -1.58 6.02
N SER A 63 -0.79 -2.63 5.67
CA SER A 63 -0.89 -3.08 4.28
C SER A 63 -1.51 -2.01 3.39
N LEU A 64 -2.60 -1.36 3.82
CA LEU A 64 -3.20 -0.22 3.11
C LEU A 64 -2.21 0.93 2.93
N ILE A 65 -1.52 1.36 3.99
CA ILE A 65 -0.55 2.45 3.91
C ILE A 65 0.56 2.13 2.91
N ILE A 66 1.15 0.94 3.01
CA ILE A 66 2.28 0.54 2.15
C ILE A 66 1.81 0.34 0.71
N LEU A 67 0.60 -0.17 0.48
CA LEU A 67 -0.02 -0.28 -0.85
C LEU A 67 -0.14 1.09 -1.52
N PHE A 68 -0.63 2.10 -0.80
CA PHE A 68 -0.71 3.48 -1.29
C PHE A 68 0.67 4.07 -1.60
N ILE A 69 1.63 3.89 -0.70
CA ILE A 69 3.02 4.33 -0.90
C ILE A 69 3.60 3.64 -2.14
N SER A 70 3.42 2.33 -2.27
CA SER A 70 3.90 1.54 -3.41
C SER A 70 3.34 2.05 -4.72
N TYR A 71 2.03 2.32 -4.76
CA TYR A 71 1.36 2.89 -5.93
C TYR A 71 1.93 4.26 -6.29
N TYR A 72 2.08 5.16 -5.32
CA TYR A 72 2.62 6.49 -5.58
C TYR A 72 4.05 6.45 -6.12
N GLU A 73 4.91 5.62 -5.51
CA GLU A 73 6.31 5.52 -5.90
C GLU A 73 6.51 4.88 -7.29
N ILE A 74 5.68 3.91 -7.67
CA ILE A 74 5.75 3.36 -9.03
C ILE A 74 5.30 4.38 -10.08
N VAL A 75 4.36 5.28 -9.76
CA VAL A 75 3.91 6.36 -10.64
C VAL A 75 5.02 7.40 -10.83
N LEU A 76 5.73 7.76 -9.75
CA LEU A 76 6.91 8.62 -9.84
C LEU A 76 7.99 7.99 -10.72
N LEU A 77 8.27 6.70 -10.53
CA LEU A 77 9.24 5.98 -11.33
C LEU A 77 8.84 5.95 -12.82
N GLU A 78 7.58 5.68 -13.14
CA GLU A 78 7.08 5.71 -14.52
C GLU A 78 7.25 7.09 -15.16
N ARG A 79 6.92 8.16 -14.43
CA ARG A 79 7.09 9.54 -14.90
C ARG A 79 8.55 9.86 -15.19
N ASN A 80 9.46 9.47 -14.30
CA ASN A 80 10.89 9.71 -14.46
C ASN A 80 11.45 8.93 -15.66
N VAL A 81 11.10 7.65 -15.80
CA VAL A 81 11.50 6.83 -16.96
C VAL A 81 10.95 7.42 -18.27
N ARG A 82 9.72 7.95 -18.27
CA ARG A 82 9.13 8.60 -19.44
C ARG A 82 9.86 9.89 -19.82
N LYS A 83 10.20 10.75 -18.87
CA LYS A 83 10.98 11.98 -19.12
C LYS A 83 12.32 11.68 -19.79
N ILE A 84 13.01 10.66 -19.30
CA ILE A 84 14.33 10.24 -19.81
C ILE A 84 14.21 9.70 -21.24
N LYS A 85 13.17 8.90 -21.52
CA LYS A 85 12.87 8.44 -22.89
C LYS A 85 12.57 9.58 -23.86
N LEU A 86 12.11 10.73 -23.37
CA LEU A 86 11.83 11.93 -24.16
C LEU A 86 13.03 12.89 -24.26
N GLY A 87 14.19 12.54 -23.67
CA GLY A 87 15.37 13.40 -23.68
C GLY A 87 15.28 14.64 -22.77
N LEU A 88 14.30 14.68 -21.86
CA LEU A 88 14.08 15.83 -20.96
C LEU A 88 14.93 15.69 -19.68
N PHE A 89 16.20 16.06 -19.76
CA PHE A 89 17.17 15.91 -18.65
C PHE A 89 17.18 17.08 -17.66
N GLU A 90 16.65 18.25 -18.03
CA GLU A 90 16.66 19.47 -17.19
C GLU A 90 15.92 19.30 -15.85
N ASN A 91 14.99 18.34 -15.77
CA ASN A 91 14.20 18.02 -14.57
C ASN A 91 14.29 16.54 -14.18
N ALA A 92 15.35 15.84 -14.62
CA ALA A 92 15.59 14.46 -14.22
C ALA A 92 16.08 14.44 -12.76
N GLU A 93 15.61 13.48 -11.96
CA GLU A 93 16.10 13.32 -10.60
C GLU A 93 17.62 13.11 -10.60
N SER A 94 18.31 13.69 -9.62
CA SER A 94 19.77 13.66 -9.50
C SER A 94 20.35 12.27 -9.22
N PHE A 95 19.53 11.22 -9.16
CA PHE A 95 19.93 9.86 -8.78
C PHE A 95 19.78 8.89 -9.95
N PRO A 96 20.64 7.86 -10.03
CA PRO A 96 20.58 6.87 -11.09
C PRO A 96 19.26 6.11 -11.05
N ILE A 97 18.66 5.92 -12.23
CA ILE A 97 17.37 5.24 -12.44
C ILE A 97 17.36 3.85 -11.78
N GLU A 98 18.44 3.09 -11.91
CA GLU A 98 18.57 1.75 -11.34
C GLU A 98 18.35 1.74 -9.82
N ARG A 99 18.86 2.77 -9.13
CA ARG A 99 18.64 2.91 -7.69
C ARG A 99 17.16 3.14 -7.39
N SER A 100 16.49 4.01 -8.13
CA SER A 100 15.04 4.24 -7.98
C SER A 100 14.23 2.97 -8.23
N TYR A 101 14.58 2.17 -9.26
CA TYR A 101 13.99 0.86 -9.47
C TYR A 101 14.17 -0.06 -8.25
N LYS A 102 15.40 -0.22 -7.75
CA LYS A 102 15.70 -1.09 -6.61
C LYS A 102 14.93 -0.67 -5.35
N LEU A 103 14.80 0.62 -5.10
CA LEU A 103 14.03 1.17 -3.97
C LEU A 103 12.54 0.86 -4.09
N VAL A 104 11.95 1.16 -5.26
CA VAL A 104 10.53 0.96 -5.53
C VAL A 104 10.16 -0.53 -5.46
N PHE A 105 10.96 -1.41 -6.08
CA PHE A 105 10.75 -2.86 -6.01
C PHE A 105 10.88 -3.42 -4.59
N LYS A 106 11.73 -2.84 -3.75
CA LYS A 106 11.84 -3.24 -2.33
C LYS A 106 10.56 -2.89 -1.57
N ILE A 107 10.02 -1.68 -1.74
CA ILE A 107 8.74 -1.29 -1.13
C ILE A 107 7.59 -2.14 -1.68
N LEU A 108 7.56 -2.39 -2.99
CA LEU A 108 6.54 -3.23 -3.60
C LEU A 108 6.52 -4.64 -2.98
N GLY A 109 7.69 -5.24 -2.77
CA GLY A 109 7.81 -6.52 -2.08
C GLY A 109 7.29 -6.46 -0.64
N VAL A 110 7.63 -5.40 0.11
CA VAL A 110 7.13 -5.18 1.46
C VAL A 110 5.59 -5.02 1.47
N GLY A 111 5.02 -4.29 0.52
CA GLY A 111 3.58 -4.13 0.37
C GLY A 111 2.85 -5.45 0.14
N LEU A 112 3.41 -6.31 -0.73
CA LEU A 112 2.86 -7.65 -0.96
C LEU A 112 2.92 -8.53 0.31
N LEU A 113 4.02 -8.45 1.06
CA LEU A 113 4.16 -9.17 2.34
C LEU A 113 3.12 -8.71 3.36
N PHE A 114 2.94 -7.41 3.56
CA PHE A 114 1.91 -6.94 4.50
C PHE A 114 0.50 -7.30 4.04
N LEU A 115 0.23 -7.28 2.73
CA LEU A 115 -1.06 -7.70 2.19
C LEU A 115 -1.31 -9.21 2.41
N SER A 116 -0.29 -10.06 2.28
CA SER A 116 -0.43 -11.49 2.58
C SER A 116 -0.62 -11.75 4.07
N LEU A 117 0.11 -11.06 4.96
CA LEU A 117 -0.15 -11.14 6.41
C LEU A 117 -1.55 -10.65 6.77
N ALA A 118 -2.07 -9.62 6.09
CA ALA A 118 -3.43 -9.11 6.30
C ALA A 118 -4.49 -10.17 5.95
N LEU A 119 -4.29 -10.90 4.86
CA LEU A 119 -5.15 -12.02 4.48
C LEU A 119 -5.09 -13.16 5.52
N ILE A 120 -3.88 -13.60 5.88
CA ILE A 120 -3.69 -14.70 6.84
C ILE A 120 -4.32 -14.35 8.19
N SER A 121 -4.06 -13.15 8.71
CA SER A 121 -4.66 -12.70 9.97
C SER A 121 -6.17 -12.51 9.88
N GLY A 122 -6.71 -12.12 8.72
CA GLY A 122 -8.14 -11.98 8.49
C GLY A 122 -8.87 -13.32 8.54
N PHE A 123 -8.30 -14.35 7.91
CA PHE A 123 -8.83 -15.71 7.99
C PHE A 123 -8.73 -16.29 9.41
N ALA A 124 -7.68 -15.97 10.17
CA ALA A 124 -7.51 -16.46 11.54
C ALA A 124 -8.54 -15.93 12.55
N ILE A 125 -9.16 -14.77 12.30
CA ILE A 125 -10.17 -14.16 13.18
C ILE A 125 -11.60 -14.62 12.84
N GLN A 126 -11.81 -15.09 11.62
CA GLN A 126 -13.15 -15.42 11.15
C GLN A 126 -13.66 -16.72 11.81
N SER A 127 -14.54 -16.58 12.80
CA SER A 127 -15.29 -17.70 13.38
C SER A 127 -16.65 -17.92 12.71
N ILE A 128 -17.26 -16.87 12.14
CA ILE A 128 -18.49 -16.93 11.33
C ILE A 128 -18.33 -16.07 10.08
N PHE A 129 -18.53 -16.68 8.89
CA PHE A 129 -18.56 -15.95 7.61
C PHE A 129 -19.89 -15.22 7.45
N THR A 130 -19.94 -13.95 7.86
CA THR A 130 -21.04 -13.05 7.48
C THR A 130 -20.86 -12.57 6.04
N ASN A 131 -21.96 -12.20 5.36
CA ASN A 131 -21.92 -11.73 3.97
C ASN A 131 -20.91 -10.58 3.75
N ASN A 132 -20.78 -9.72 4.76
CA ASN A 132 -19.88 -8.56 4.76
C ASN A 132 -18.41 -8.95 4.75
N LEU A 133 -18.06 -10.00 5.51
CA LEU A 133 -16.71 -10.52 5.61
C LEU A 133 -16.32 -11.30 4.36
N ILE A 134 -17.27 -11.99 3.73
CA ILE A 134 -17.06 -12.70 2.45
C ILE A 134 -16.69 -11.71 1.35
N ILE A 135 -17.44 -10.60 1.21
CA ILE A 135 -17.15 -9.55 0.22
C ILE A 135 -15.76 -8.95 0.48
N LYS A 136 -15.42 -8.62 1.74
CA LYS A 136 -14.09 -8.09 2.07
C LYS A 136 -12.98 -9.04 1.66
N SER A 137 -13.10 -10.31 2.05
CA SER A 137 -12.09 -11.32 1.78
C SER A 137 -11.91 -11.54 0.27
N SER A 138 -13.00 -11.69 -0.48
CA SER A 138 -12.92 -11.94 -1.93
C SER A 138 -12.23 -10.80 -2.68
N PHE A 139 -12.60 -9.55 -2.41
CA PHE A 139 -11.94 -8.38 -3.02
C PHE A 139 -10.46 -8.28 -2.62
N THR A 140 -10.11 -8.57 -1.36
CA THR A 140 -8.69 -8.56 -0.94
C THR A 140 -7.86 -9.69 -1.57
N ILE A 141 -8.45 -10.86 -1.80
CA ILE A 141 -7.80 -11.98 -2.50
C ILE A 141 -7.57 -11.63 -3.97
N ILE A 142 -8.58 -11.07 -4.64
CA ILE A 142 -8.46 -10.60 -6.03
C ILE A 142 -7.36 -9.54 -6.12
N ALA A 143 -7.36 -8.56 -5.20
CA ALA A 143 -6.33 -7.53 -5.14
C ALA A 143 -4.93 -8.10 -4.95
N TRP A 144 -4.80 -9.12 -4.09
CA TRP A 144 -3.55 -9.82 -3.83
C TRP A 144 -3.03 -10.57 -5.06
N PHE A 145 -3.90 -11.30 -5.79
CA PHE A 145 -3.52 -11.96 -7.04
C PHE A 145 -3.03 -10.97 -8.08
N ILE A 146 -3.76 -9.86 -8.28
CA ILE A 146 -3.37 -8.81 -9.22
C ILE A 146 -2.00 -8.23 -8.82
N TYR A 147 -1.81 -7.90 -7.54
CA TYR A 147 -0.54 -7.39 -7.04
C TYR A 147 0.60 -8.39 -7.30
N LEU A 148 0.39 -9.66 -6.96
CA LEU A 148 1.39 -10.71 -7.12
C LEU A 148 1.78 -10.89 -8.59
N ILE A 149 0.81 -10.97 -9.49
CA ILE A 149 1.04 -11.10 -10.93
C ILE A 149 1.79 -9.88 -11.47
N THR A 150 1.45 -8.66 -11.03
CA THR A 150 2.18 -7.45 -11.46
C THR A 150 3.63 -7.45 -11.01
N LEU A 151 3.89 -7.86 -9.76
CA LEU A 151 5.25 -7.87 -9.21
C LEU A 151 6.11 -8.92 -9.92
N ILE A 152 5.56 -10.12 -10.14
CA ILE A 152 6.25 -11.18 -10.87
C ILE A 152 6.47 -10.79 -12.35
N GLY A 153 5.43 -10.30 -13.02
CA GLY A 153 5.48 -9.85 -14.41
C GLY A 153 6.54 -8.78 -14.66
N THR A 154 6.68 -7.84 -13.74
CA THR A 154 7.61 -6.72 -13.89
C THR A 154 9.03 -7.07 -13.47
N LYS A 155 9.20 -7.95 -12.47
CA LYS A 155 10.52 -8.34 -11.98
C LYS A 155 11.18 -9.46 -12.79
N PHE A 156 10.42 -10.47 -13.22
CA PHE A 156 10.97 -11.66 -13.88
C PHE A 156 10.71 -11.68 -15.39
N PHE A 157 9.55 -11.19 -15.85
CA PHE A 157 9.19 -11.19 -17.27
C PHE A 157 9.49 -9.86 -17.98
N ASN A 158 10.18 -8.93 -17.31
CA ASN A 158 10.58 -7.61 -17.84
C ASN A 158 9.42 -6.80 -18.46
N PHE A 159 8.20 -6.95 -17.94
CA PHE A 159 7.08 -6.14 -18.40
C PHE A 159 7.36 -4.65 -18.14
N PRO A 160 6.99 -3.76 -19.08
CA PRO A 160 7.24 -2.35 -18.90
C PRO A 160 6.46 -1.82 -17.69
N ILE A 161 7.05 -0.85 -16.98
CA ILE A 161 6.51 -0.30 -15.72
C ILE A 161 5.05 0.16 -15.84
N LYS A 162 4.61 0.59 -17.03
CA LYS A 162 3.21 0.96 -17.31
C LYS A 162 2.19 -0.13 -16.91
N TYR A 163 2.57 -1.41 -16.94
CA TYR A 163 1.70 -2.49 -16.50
C TYR A 163 1.71 -2.62 -14.97
N ALA A 164 2.87 -2.37 -14.34
CA ALA A 164 2.98 -2.31 -12.89
C ALA A 164 2.06 -1.24 -12.32
N THR A 165 2.11 -0.02 -12.87
CA THR A 165 1.30 1.11 -12.38
C THR A 165 -0.19 0.84 -12.52
N ARG A 166 -0.62 0.30 -13.66
CA ARG A 166 -2.02 -0.08 -13.90
C ARG A 166 -2.51 -1.16 -12.95
N GLY A 167 -1.76 -2.25 -12.77
CA GLY A 167 -2.22 -3.33 -11.91
C GLY A 167 -2.16 -3.00 -10.42
N LEU A 168 -1.18 -2.19 -9.98
CA LEU A 168 -1.15 -1.66 -8.61
C LEU A 168 -2.32 -0.71 -8.34
N PHE A 169 -2.71 0.10 -9.33
CA PHE A 169 -3.92 0.92 -9.22
C PHE A 169 -5.18 0.07 -9.01
N ILE A 170 -5.34 -1.00 -9.81
CA ILE A 170 -6.48 -1.90 -9.69
C ILE A 170 -6.48 -2.60 -8.32
N SER A 171 -5.31 -3.09 -7.87
CA SER A 171 -5.16 -3.70 -6.54
C SER A 171 -5.53 -2.72 -5.43
N MET A 172 -5.05 -1.47 -5.50
CA MET A 172 -5.36 -0.42 -4.53
C MET A 172 -6.86 -0.15 -4.41
N TRP A 173 -7.55 0.02 -5.55
CA TRP A 173 -8.98 0.25 -5.56
C TRP A 173 -9.79 -0.96 -5.10
N ALA A 174 -9.38 -2.17 -5.45
CA ALA A 174 -10.03 -3.38 -4.98
C ALA A 174 -9.98 -3.51 -3.45
N VAL A 175 -8.83 -3.24 -2.83
CA VAL A 175 -8.70 -3.24 -1.36
C VAL A 175 -9.53 -2.11 -0.73
N LEU A 176 -9.45 -0.89 -1.25
CA LEU A 176 -10.26 0.23 -0.75
C LEU A 176 -11.76 -0.05 -0.82
N PHE A 177 -12.21 -0.60 -1.95
CA PHE A 177 -13.60 -0.98 -2.14
C PHE A 177 -14.02 -2.05 -1.13
N ALA A 178 -13.17 -3.05 -0.85
CA ALA A 178 -13.45 -4.04 0.19
C ALA A 178 -13.76 -3.39 1.55
N TYR A 179 -12.96 -2.42 1.98
CA TYR A 179 -13.13 -1.77 3.28
C TYR A 179 -14.25 -0.72 3.31
N LEU A 180 -14.50 0.00 2.21
CA LEU A 180 -15.53 1.04 2.12
C LEU A 180 -16.92 0.47 1.81
N ALA A 181 -17.02 -0.56 0.97
CA ALA A 181 -18.32 -1.14 0.55
C ALA A 181 -19.12 -1.69 1.74
N ASN A 182 -18.43 -2.04 2.83
CA ASN A 182 -19.04 -2.47 4.08
C ASN A 182 -20.00 -1.45 4.71
N SER A 183 -19.82 -0.15 4.48
CA SER A 183 -20.75 0.86 5.00
C SER A 183 -21.92 1.14 4.08
N TYR A 184 -21.79 0.85 2.78
CA TYR A 184 -22.77 1.25 1.76
C TYR A 184 -23.68 0.11 1.29
N LEU A 185 -23.21 -1.14 1.24
CA LEU A 185 -23.99 -2.28 0.74
C LEU A 185 -24.94 -2.91 1.78
N ILE A 186 -24.87 -2.50 3.05
CA ILE A 186 -25.53 -3.19 4.18
C ILE A 186 -26.56 -2.32 4.91
N ASN A 187 -26.57 -1.01 4.66
CA ASN A 187 -27.59 -0.09 5.19
C ASN A 187 -28.74 0.16 4.19
N SER A 188 -28.90 -0.70 3.17
CA SER A 188 -30.05 -0.70 2.24
C SER A 188 -30.85 -1.98 2.39
#